data_AF-A0A6P0DW16-F1
#
_entry.id   AF-A0A6P0DW16-F1
#
_cell.length_a   1.000
_cell.length_b   1.000
_cell.length_c   1.000
_cell.angle_alpha   90.00
_cell.angle_beta   90.00
_cell.angle_gamma   90.00
#
_symmetry.space_group_name_H-M   'P 1'
#
loop_
_entity.id
_entity.type
_entity.pdbx_description
1 polymer ?
#
loop_
_entity_poly.entity_id
_entity_poly.type
_entity_poly.pdbx_seq_one_letter_code
_entity_poly.pdbx_strand_id
1 'polypeptide(L)'
;MRIRTGSCLCGAVAYRVEGEPLRTGLCHCADCRKSSGSAFVFFAVWPRQAFSHSGEIATFAGRSFCPTCGGRLFCLREDEAEIRLGSLD
;
A
#
# COMPACT_ATOMS: atom_id res chain seq x y z
N MET A 1 -19.55 4.96 7.53
CA MET A 1 -18.44 5.01 6.56
C MET A 1 -17.32 4.14 7.10
N ARG A 2 -16.86 3.12 6.37
CA ARG A 2 -15.86 2.16 6.89
C ARG A 2 -14.46 2.74 6.68
N ILE A 3 -13.65 2.80 7.74
CA ILE A 3 -12.25 3.22 7.68
C ILE A 3 -11.39 2.00 7.97
N ARG A 4 -10.31 1.83 7.20
CA ARG A 4 -9.28 0.82 7.45
C ARG A 4 -7.95 1.53 7.63
N THR A 5 -7.16 1.09 8.60
CA THR A 5 -5.82 1.61 8.87
C THR A 5 -4.78 0.54 8.56
N GLY A 6 -3.56 0.98 8.32
CA GLY A 6 -2.42 0.11 8.19
C GLY A 6 -1.14 0.85 8.45
N SER A 7 -0.07 0.08 8.62
CA SER A 7 1.23 0.62 8.99
C SER A 7 2.37 -0.21 8.39
N CYS A 8 3.56 0.36 8.34
CA CYS A 8 4.77 -0.44 8.17
C CYS A 8 5.12 -1.18 9.46
N LEU A 9 5.95 -2.22 9.35
CA LEU A 9 6.37 -3.06 10.49
C LEU A 9 6.89 -2.26 11.70
N CYS A 10 7.62 -1.16 11.49
CA CYS A 10 8.16 -0.34 12.59
C CYS A 10 7.23 0.80 13.04
N GLY A 11 6.03 0.94 12.47
CA GLY A 11 5.07 2.00 12.78
C GLY A 11 5.43 3.42 12.32
N ALA A 12 6.62 3.64 11.74
CA ALA A 12 7.08 4.98 11.32
C ALA A 12 6.22 5.58 10.19
N VAL A 13 5.55 4.74 9.40
CA VAL A 13 4.59 5.14 8.38
C VAL A 13 3.26 4.48 8.70
N ALA A 14 2.21 5.30 8.78
CA ALA A 14 0.84 4.86 8.98
C ALA A 14 -0.05 5.47 7.90
N TYR A 15 -1.11 4.76 7.52
CA TYR A 15 -2.06 5.22 6.52
C TYR A 15 -3.49 4.81 6.87
N ARG A 16 -4.44 5.46 6.21
CA ARG A 16 -5.86 5.10 6.27
C ARG A 16 -6.50 5.19 4.89
N VAL A 17 -7.49 4.32 4.66
CA VAL A 17 -8.37 4.35 3.50
C VAL A 17 -9.84 4.38 3.94
N GLU A 18 -10.65 5.16 3.24
CA GLU A 18 -12.05 5.37 3.56
C GLU A 18 -12.96 4.76 2.48
N GLY A 19 -14.05 4.11 2.91
CA GLY A 19 -15.01 3.48 2.01
C GLY A 19 -14.55 2.11 1.50
N GLU A 20 -15.25 1.58 0.50
CA GLU A 20 -14.94 0.28 -0.11
C GLU A 20 -13.92 0.43 -1.26
N PRO A 21 -13.05 -0.57 -1.47
CA PRO A 21 -12.12 -0.53 -2.60
C PRO A 21 -12.87 -0.64 -3.92
N LEU A 22 -12.34 0.03 -4.95
CA LEU A 22 -12.80 -0.06 -6.34
C LEU A 22 -12.55 -1.46 -6.92
N ARG A 23 -11.43 -2.08 -6.52
CA ARG A 23 -11.04 -3.43 -6.93
C ARG A 23 -10.04 -4.03 -5.95
N THR A 24 -10.01 -5.36 -5.91
CA THR A 24 -9.11 -6.17 -5.10
C THR A 24 -8.52 -7.27 -5.98
N GLY A 25 -7.24 -7.60 -5.82
CA GLY A 25 -6.58 -8.58 -6.67
C GLY A 25 -5.30 -9.18 -6.10
N LEU A 26 -4.87 -10.27 -6.75
CA LEU A 26 -3.60 -10.94 -6.50
C LEU A 26 -2.69 -10.77 -7.73
N CYS A 27 -1.58 -10.05 -7.57
CA CYS A 27 -0.61 -9.87 -8.65
C CYS A 27 0.56 -10.86 -8.52
N HIS A 28 0.81 -11.58 -9.62
CA HIS A 28 1.83 -12.61 -9.71
C HIS A 28 2.99 -12.24 -10.63
N CYS A 29 3.05 -11.00 -11.14
CA CYS A 29 4.11 -10.59 -12.06
C CYS A 29 5.48 -10.63 -11.38
N ALA A 30 6.54 -10.75 -12.19
CA ALA A 30 7.91 -10.87 -11.68
C ALA A 30 8.30 -9.72 -10.74
N ASP A 31 7.90 -8.49 -11.07
CA ASP A 31 8.13 -7.31 -10.23
C ASP A 31 7.42 -7.40 -8.89
N CYS A 32 6.15 -7.81 -8.86
CA CYS A 32 5.40 -7.93 -7.63
C CYS A 32 6.04 -8.98 -6.72
N ARG A 33 6.42 -10.14 -7.26
CA ARG A 33 7.14 -11.18 -6.51
C ARG A 33 8.49 -10.70 -5.99
N LYS A 34 9.31 -10.06 -6.84
CA LYS A 34 10.63 -9.51 -6.45
C LYS A 34 10.52 -8.40 -5.40
N SER A 35 9.50 -7.54 -5.51
CA SER A 35 9.31 -6.40 -4.60
C SER A 35 8.78 -6.80 -3.22
N SER A 36 8.02 -7.89 -3.11
CA SER A 36 7.45 -8.36 -1.84
C SER A 36 8.23 -9.51 -1.21
N GLY A 37 9.04 -10.24 -1.99
CA GLY A 37 9.62 -11.52 -1.56
C GLY A 37 8.60 -12.66 -1.43
N SER A 38 7.34 -12.44 -1.83
CA SER A 38 6.25 -13.42 -1.75
C SER A 38 5.90 -13.99 -3.13
N ALA A 39 5.17 -15.12 -3.15
CA ALA A 39 4.65 -15.73 -4.38
C ALA A 39 3.69 -14.80 -5.14
N PHE A 40 3.03 -13.89 -4.43
CA PHE A 40 2.15 -12.88 -5.00
C PHE A 40 2.08 -11.63 -4.09
N VAL A 41 1.43 -10.60 -4.60
CA VAL A 41 1.00 -9.44 -3.83
C VAL A 41 -0.52 -9.43 -3.76
N PHE A 42 -1.07 -9.36 -2.55
CA PHE A 42 -2.48 -9.06 -2.35
C PHE A 42 -2.67 -7.55 -2.21
N PHE A 43 -3.51 -6.97 -3.07
CA PHE A 43 -3.73 -5.53 -3.13
C PHE A 43 -5.21 -5.17 -3.29
N ALA A 44 -5.55 -3.95 -2.91
CA ALA A 44 -6.81 -3.32 -3.29
C ALA A 44 -6.62 -1.84 -3.57
N VAL A 45 -7.53 -1.27 -4.35
CA VAL A 45 -7.41 0.09 -4.89
C VAL A 45 -8.55 0.96 -4.38
N TRP A 46 -8.23 2.14 -3.86
CA TRP A 46 -9.19 3.19 -3.50
C TRP A 46 -8.99 4.42 -4.40
N PRO A 47 -10.00 5.30 -4.51
CA PRO A 47 -9.78 6.64 -5.06
C PRO A 47 -8.68 7.36 -4.26
N ARG A 48 -7.82 8.12 -4.93
CA ARG A 48 -6.69 8.85 -4.30
C ARG A 48 -7.15 9.76 -3.16
N GLN A 49 -8.31 10.40 -3.31
CA GLN A 49 -8.93 11.26 -2.31
C GLN A 49 -9.39 10.54 -1.04
N ALA A 50 -9.60 9.22 -1.10
CA ALA A 50 -9.99 8.40 0.04
C ALA A 50 -8.78 7.87 0.84
N PHE A 51 -7.56 8.26 0.47
CA PHE A 51 -6.31 7.82 1.07
C PHE A 51 -5.53 8.97 1.69
N SER A 52 -5.01 8.74 2.89
CA SER A 52 -4.05 9.63 3.55
C SER A 52 -3.00 8.82 4.31
N HIS A 53 -1.78 9.34 4.41
CA HIS A 53 -0.71 8.75 5.21
C HIS A 53 0.04 9.81 6.02
N SER A 54 0.76 9.35 7.04
CA SER A 54 1.72 10.11 7.82
C SER A 54 3.05 9.38 7.87
N GLY A 55 4.13 10.11 8.18
CA GLY A 55 5.48 9.55 8.18
C GLY A 55 6.17 9.66 6.82
N GLU A 56 7.50 9.53 6.86
CA GLU A 56 8.35 9.64 5.67
C GLU A 56 8.29 8.38 4.81
N ILE A 57 8.16 8.56 3.50
CA ILE A 57 8.17 7.47 2.52
C ILE A 57 9.29 7.68 1.50
N ALA A 58 9.87 6.58 1.04
CA ALA A 58 10.66 6.54 -0.18
C ALA A 58 9.86 5.84 -1.28
N THR A 59 10.11 6.18 -2.55
CA THR A 59 9.40 5.58 -3.69
C THR A 59 10.39 5.12 -4.75
N PHE A 60 10.21 3.89 -5.23
CA PHE A 60 10.99 3.32 -6.33
C PHE A 60 10.04 2.69 -7.35
N ALA A 61 10.13 3.11 -8.61
CA ALA A 61 9.27 2.65 -9.71
C ALA A 61 7.76 2.70 -9.33
N GLY A 62 7.32 3.80 -8.71
CA GLY A 62 5.94 4.01 -8.27
C GLY A 62 5.50 3.24 -7.02
N ARG A 63 6.40 2.48 -6.38
CA ARG A 63 6.12 1.66 -5.19
C ARG A 63 6.68 2.33 -3.95
N SER A 64 5.80 2.79 -3.07
CA SER A 64 6.17 3.49 -1.84
C SER A 64 6.44 2.51 -0.69
N PHE A 65 7.45 2.85 0.11
CA PHE A 65 7.93 2.03 1.23
C PHE A 65 8.46 2.90 2.37
N CYS A 66 8.47 2.33 3.57
CA CYS A 66 9.11 2.94 4.73
C CYS A 66 10.64 2.89 4.56
N PRO A 67 11.37 4.02 4.57
CA PRO A 67 12.82 4.03 4.47
C PRO A 67 13.50 3.44 5.72
N THR A 68 12.82 3.42 6.87
CA THR A 68 13.35 2.90 8.14
C THR A 68 13.37 1.37 8.18
N CYS A 69 12.27 0.70 7.81
CA CYS A 69 12.17 -0.76 7.92
C CYS A 69 12.02 -1.50 6.58
N GLY A 70 11.98 -0.78 5.45
CA GLY A 70 11.81 -1.35 4.11
C GLY A 70 10.39 -1.83 3.77
N GLY A 71 9.42 -1.67 4.69
CA GLY A 71 8.05 -2.15 4.52
C GLY A 71 7.36 -1.50 3.33
N ARG A 72 6.86 -2.33 2.38
CA ARG A 72 6.13 -1.90 1.18
C ARG A 72 4.65 -1.72 1.51
N LEU A 73 4.09 -0.54 1.26
CA LEU A 73 2.75 -0.18 1.75
C LEU A 73 1.75 0.09 0.63
N PHE A 74 2.11 0.93 -0.33
CA PHE A 74 1.18 1.38 -1.36
C PHE A 74 1.88 1.87 -2.63
N CYS A 75 1.12 1.99 -3.70
CA CYS A 75 1.49 2.67 -4.94
C CYS A 75 0.49 3.80 -5.19
N LEU A 76 0.96 5.02 -5.34
CA LEU A 76 0.09 6.18 -5.58
C LEU A 76 0.14 6.59 -7.05
N ARG A 77 -1.04 6.79 -7.63
CA ARG A 77 -1.26 7.45 -8.92
C ARG A 77 -2.02 8.75 -8.69
N GLU A 78 -2.29 9.48 -9.77
CA GLU A 78 -3.03 10.75 -9.72
C GLU A 78 -4.44 10.56 -9.12
N ASP A 79 -5.12 9.48 -9.49
CA ASP A 79 -6.52 9.19 -9.16
C ASP A 79 -6.71 7.97 -8.26
N GLU A 80 -5.67 7.16 -8.06
CA GLU A 80 -5.74 5.89 -7.33
C GLU A 80 -4.69 5.75 -6.22
N ALA A 81 -5.09 5.10 -5.14
CA ALA A 81 -4.20 4.55 -4.12
C ALA A 81 -4.33 3.02 -4.10
N GLU A 82 -3.30 2.32 -4.57
CA GLU A 82 -3.21 0.85 -4.49
C GLU A 82 -2.50 0.46 -3.19
N ILE A 83 -3.20 -0.22 -2.29
CA ILE A 83 -2.71 -0.64 -0.98
C ILE A 83 -2.28 -2.09 -1.02
N ARG A 84 -1.12 -2.39 -0.43
CA ARG A 84 -0.66 -3.76 -0.15
C ARG A 84 -1.41 -4.25 1.08
N LEU A 85 -2.44 -5.08 0.89
CA LEU A 85 -3.39 -5.44 1.95
C LEU A 85 -2.75 -6.19 3.11
N GLY A 86 -1.60 -6.84 2.91
CA GLY A 86 -0.82 -7.44 3.99
C GLY A 86 -0.18 -6.44 4.96
N SER A 87 -0.34 -5.13 4.73
CA SER A 87 0.10 -4.06 5.63
C SER A 87 -1.05 -3.37 6.37
N LEU A 88 -2.28 -3.89 6.27
CA LEU A 88 -3.39 -3.44 7.11
C LEU A 88 -3.22 -3.97 8.55
N ASP A 89 -3.69 -3.20 9.52
CA ASP A 89 -3.71 -3.58 10.95
C ASP A 89 -5.00 -4.34 11.32
#